data_AF-A0A7J0FW65-F1
#
_entry.id   AF-A0A7J0FW65-F1
#
_cell.length_a   1.000
_cell.length_b   1.000
_cell.length_c   1.000
_cell.angle_alpha   90.00
_cell.angle_beta   90.00
_cell.angle_gamma   90.00
#
_symmetry.space_group_name_H-M   'P 1'
#
loop_
_entity.id
_entity.type
_entity.pdbx_description
1 polymer ?
#
loop_
_entity_poly.entity_id
_entity_poly.type
_entity_poly.pdbx_seq_one_letter_code
_entity_poly.pdbx_strand_id
1 'polypeptide(L)'
;MGDFNLALVIVAIVVCVVVFLFNVYLLVNFQHPDDANQAYFPKFVVVLGLSVAAISILMLPADVANRQACQHAIYNGACNLTLPMKDLWLAIYILDALLVFFVIPFAMFYYEGDQDKSVGKQIKSALMWVVTTAIVCGLVLGILYGLVGKVDFTVRHLSSGTTNFPSTWDFSSSQPCIGSGAHQCSAYSASASSETTWTMRATFPEYVVALATIVGSVLFTIFGGVGIACLPLGLIFSFIRRPKAVITRSQYIKEATELGKKARELKKAADALHQEERSGSKGRKWRKNVKAVEKEVLLLEEDVKALEEMYPQGEKAETAWAMTVLGYLAKLVLGVLGLIVSVAWVAHIVIYLLVNPPLSPFLNEVFIKLDDIWGLWVPRPLHSSASTFYLQ
;
A
#
# COMPACT_ATOMS: atom_id res chain seq x y z
N MET A 1 19.79 -21.18 -18.75
CA MET A 1 18.83 -21.36 -17.63
C MET A 1 19.19 -20.54 -16.38
N GLY A 2 20.39 -19.94 -16.24
CA GLY A 2 20.74 -19.08 -15.10
C GLY A 2 20.50 -17.57 -15.28
N ASP A 3 20.42 -17.10 -16.53
CA ASP A 3 20.44 -15.65 -16.82
C ASP A 3 19.13 -14.92 -16.46
N PHE A 4 17.99 -15.61 -16.55
CA PHE A 4 16.69 -15.02 -16.24
C PHE A 4 16.52 -14.73 -14.74
N ASN A 5 17.01 -15.62 -13.88
CA ASN A 5 16.92 -15.44 -12.42
C ASN A 5 17.85 -14.30 -11.96
N LEU A 6 19.04 -14.19 -12.57
CA LEU A 6 19.94 -13.07 -12.31
C LEU A 6 19.31 -11.74 -12.73
N ALA A 7 18.67 -11.68 -13.90
CA ALA A 7 17.98 -10.48 -14.37
C ALA A 7 16.85 -10.07 -13.42
N LEU A 8 16.03 -11.02 -12.94
CA LEU A 8 14.91 -10.72 -12.04
C LEU A 8 15.41 -10.23 -10.66
N VAL A 9 16.51 -10.80 -10.15
CA VAL A 9 17.18 -10.30 -8.92
C VAL A 9 17.74 -8.90 -9.12
N ILE A 10 18.42 -8.63 -10.24
CA ILE A 10 18.96 -7.30 -10.54
C ILE A 10 17.83 -6.27 -10.62
N VAL A 11 16.74 -6.59 -11.33
CA VAL A 11 15.58 -5.70 -11.43
C VAL A 11 14.97 -5.44 -10.06
N ALA A 12 14.80 -6.47 -9.22
CA ALA A 12 14.28 -6.30 -7.86
C ALA A 12 15.16 -5.36 -7.02
N ILE A 13 16.50 -5.52 -7.08
CA ILE A 13 17.44 -4.64 -6.36
C ILE A 13 17.35 -3.20 -6.88
N VAL A 14 17.37 -3.00 -8.20
CA VAL A 14 17.29 -1.67 -8.82
C VAL A 14 15.98 -0.99 -8.43
N VAL A 15 14.86 -1.69 -8.50
CA VAL A 15 13.54 -1.16 -8.11
C VAL A 15 13.52 -0.78 -6.63
N CYS A 16 14.06 -1.61 -5.73
CA CYS A 16 14.18 -1.27 -4.30
C CYS A 16 15.01 0.01 -4.07
N VAL A 17 16.13 0.18 -4.78
CA VAL A 17 16.95 1.40 -4.69
C VAL A 17 16.19 2.62 -5.20
N VAL A 18 15.50 2.49 -6.34
CA VAL A 18 14.68 3.58 -6.90
C VAL A 18 13.56 3.99 -5.94
N VAL A 19 12.88 3.03 -5.32
CA VAL A 19 11.86 3.29 -4.30
C VAL A 19 12.44 4.06 -3.12
N PHE A 20 13.62 3.66 -2.63
CA PHE A 20 14.28 4.35 -1.53
C PHE A 20 14.65 5.80 -1.90
N LEU A 21 15.25 6.01 -3.08
CA LEU A 21 15.58 7.35 -3.57
C LEU A 21 14.34 8.23 -3.74
N PHE A 22 13.25 7.67 -4.27
CA PHE A 22 11.98 8.38 -4.41
C PHE A 22 11.39 8.78 -3.06
N ASN A 23 11.45 7.90 -2.05
CA ASN A 23 10.96 8.22 -0.70
C ASN A 23 11.83 9.26 0.01
N VAL A 24 13.15 9.24 -0.21
CA VAL A 24 14.03 10.33 0.25
C VAL A 24 13.66 11.65 -0.41
N TYR A 25 13.42 11.65 -1.72
CA TYR A 25 12.98 12.84 -2.46
C TYR A 25 11.64 13.38 -1.92
N LEU A 26 10.66 12.51 -1.68
CA LEU A 26 9.39 12.89 -1.06
C LEU A 26 9.61 13.54 0.30
N LEU A 27 10.45 12.95 1.16
CA LEU A 27 10.73 13.53 2.47
C LEU A 27 11.37 14.92 2.35
N VAL A 28 12.34 15.10 1.46
CA VAL A 28 13.02 16.40 1.27
C VAL A 28 12.06 17.47 0.74
N ASN A 29 11.09 17.09 -0.09
CA ASN A 29 10.13 18.02 -0.68
C ASN A 29 8.97 18.37 0.26
N PHE A 30 8.55 17.44 1.13
CA PHE A 30 7.40 17.62 2.03
C PHE A 30 7.78 17.89 3.49
N GLN A 31 9.07 17.86 3.85
CA GLN A 31 9.51 18.27 5.19
C GLN A 31 9.26 19.77 5.42
N HIS A 32 8.86 20.13 6.63
CA HIS A 32 8.73 21.52 7.05
C HIS A 32 10.12 22.20 7.05
N PRO A 33 10.26 23.45 6.59
CA PRO A 33 11.55 24.15 6.55
C PRO A 33 12.23 24.25 7.92
N ASP A 34 11.46 24.39 8.99
CA ASP A 34 11.99 24.46 10.36
C ASP A 34 12.61 23.13 10.84
N ASP A 35 12.23 22.02 10.21
CA ASP A 35 12.70 20.67 10.57
C ASP A 35 13.84 20.17 9.67
N ALA A 36 14.32 20.95 8.68
CA ALA A 36 15.23 20.49 7.63
C ALA A 36 16.49 19.75 8.15
N ASN A 37 17.09 20.22 9.25
CA ASN A 37 18.32 19.65 9.82
C ASN A 37 18.14 19.04 11.23
N GLN A 38 16.90 18.79 11.65
CA GLN A 38 16.57 18.22 12.95
C GLN A 38 15.92 16.83 12.82
N ALA A 39 15.90 16.06 13.92
CA ALA A 39 15.18 14.78 14.04
C ALA A 39 15.46 13.72 12.95
N TYR A 40 16.73 13.38 12.73
CA TYR A 40 17.11 12.35 11.73
C TYR A 40 16.49 10.97 11.95
N PHE A 41 16.26 10.56 13.21
CA PHE A 41 15.71 9.24 13.51
C PHE A 41 14.25 9.06 13.03
N PRO A 42 13.29 9.94 13.38
CA PRO A 42 11.94 9.89 12.80
C PRO A 42 11.93 9.97 11.27
N LYS A 43 12.80 10.80 10.67
CA LYS A 43 12.92 10.89 9.21
C LYS A 43 13.34 9.57 8.57
N PHE A 44 14.31 8.88 9.16
CA PHE A 44 14.71 7.55 8.71
C PHE A 44 13.56 6.55 8.80
N VAL A 45 12.80 6.55 9.90
CA VAL A 45 11.65 5.67 10.09
C VAL A 45 10.56 5.94 9.04
N VAL A 46 10.30 7.21 8.69
CA VAL A 46 9.35 7.57 7.63
C VAL A 46 9.79 7.04 6.27
N VAL A 47 11.05 7.27 5.88
CA VAL A 47 11.57 6.77 4.59
C VAL A 47 11.54 5.24 4.55
N LEU A 48 11.93 4.58 5.63
CA LEU A 48 11.90 3.12 5.72
C LEU A 48 10.46 2.59 5.63
N GLY A 49 9.52 3.15 6.39
CA GLY A 49 8.12 2.74 6.38
C GLY A 49 7.45 2.91 5.01
N LEU A 50 7.66 4.06 4.35
CA LEU A 50 7.16 4.28 2.99
C LEU A 50 7.81 3.33 1.98
N SER A 51 9.09 3.00 2.16
CA SER A 51 9.80 2.08 1.26
C SER A 51 9.29 0.66 1.40
N VAL A 52 9.12 0.15 2.63
CA VAL A 52 8.60 -1.20 2.85
C VAL A 52 7.17 -1.30 2.30
N ALA A 53 6.30 -0.32 2.57
CA ALA A 53 4.94 -0.32 2.04
C ALA A 53 4.90 -0.34 0.50
N ALA A 54 5.74 0.44 -0.17
CA ALA A 54 5.84 0.43 -1.63
C ALA A 54 6.40 -0.90 -2.17
N ILE A 55 7.40 -1.47 -1.50
CA ILE A 55 7.96 -2.79 -1.85
C ILE A 55 6.90 -3.88 -1.68
N SER A 56 6.05 -3.83 -0.63
CA SER A 56 4.94 -4.78 -0.42
C SER A 56 3.96 -4.79 -1.60
N ILE A 57 3.72 -3.65 -2.23
CA ILE A 57 2.89 -3.56 -3.46
C ILE A 57 3.64 -4.15 -4.66
N LEU A 58 4.92 -3.81 -4.83
CA LEU A 58 5.75 -4.27 -5.95
C LEU A 58 6.15 -5.75 -5.88
N MET A 59 5.96 -6.40 -4.73
CA MET A 59 6.11 -7.84 -4.60
C MET A 59 5.07 -8.63 -5.39
N LEU A 60 3.86 -8.08 -5.62
CA LEU A 60 2.83 -8.76 -6.41
C LEU A 60 3.28 -9.04 -7.86
N PRO A 61 3.71 -8.03 -8.65
CA PRO A 61 4.22 -8.30 -9.99
C PRO A 61 5.53 -9.11 -9.96
N ALA A 62 6.35 -8.98 -8.91
CA ALA A 62 7.56 -9.79 -8.76
C ALA A 62 7.23 -11.29 -8.56
N ASP A 63 6.21 -11.64 -7.78
CA ASP A 63 5.75 -13.03 -7.60
C ASP A 63 5.17 -13.58 -8.91
N VAL A 64 4.36 -12.79 -9.63
CA VAL A 64 3.84 -13.19 -10.95
C VAL A 64 4.98 -13.49 -11.92
N ALA A 65 5.97 -12.60 -12.01
CA ALA A 65 7.15 -12.80 -12.86
C ALA A 65 7.97 -14.02 -12.42
N ASN A 66 8.13 -14.24 -11.11
CA ASN A 66 8.86 -15.38 -10.56
C ASN A 66 8.17 -16.72 -10.87
N ARG A 67 6.83 -16.78 -10.82
CA ARG A 67 6.06 -17.98 -11.20
C ARG A 67 6.12 -18.25 -12.69
N GLN A 68 6.05 -17.20 -13.51
CA GLN A 68 6.15 -17.34 -14.96
C GLN A 68 7.53 -17.86 -15.39
N ALA A 69 8.61 -17.45 -14.72
CA ALA A 69 9.96 -17.99 -14.91
C ALA A 69 10.03 -19.53 -14.79
N CYS A 70 9.13 -20.08 -13.99
CA CYS A 70 9.08 -21.46 -13.57
C CYS A 70 8.13 -22.35 -14.39
N GLN A 71 7.36 -21.79 -15.33
CA GLN A 71 6.31 -22.52 -16.07
C GLN A 71 6.82 -23.70 -16.90
N HIS A 72 8.09 -23.71 -17.31
CA HIS A 72 8.69 -24.78 -18.12
C HIS A 72 9.58 -25.76 -17.32
N ALA A 73 9.56 -25.69 -15.99
CA ALA A 73 10.30 -26.65 -15.16
C ALA A 73 9.59 -28.01 -15.16
N ILE A 74 10.25 -29.03 -15.71
CA ILE A 74 9.72 -30.40 -15.89
C ILE A 74 9.56 -31.13 -14.53
N TYR A 75 10.18 -30.64 -13.46
CA TYR A 75 10.02 -31.17 -12.09
C TYR A 75 9.99 -30.03 -11.05
N ASN A 76 9.16 -30.19 -10.02
CA ASN A 76 8.93 -29.18 -8.96
C ASN A 76 10.21 -28.69 -8.25
N GLY A 77 11.28 -29.48 -8.26
CA GLY A 77 12.57 -29.11 -7.66
C GLY A 77 13.48 -28.23 -8.54
N ALA A 78 13.19 -28.08 -9.85
CA ALA A 78 14.01 -27.27 -10.75
C ALA A 78 13.81 -25.75 -10.52
N CYS A 79 12.70 -25.39 -9.89
CA CYS A 79 12.38 -24.02 -9.49
C CYS A 79 13.16 -23.51 -8.28
N ASN A 80 13.99 -24.35 -7.65
CA ASN A 80 14.76 -23.99 -6.45
C ASN A 80 15.88 -22.97 -6.71
N LEU A 81 16.14 -22.61 -7.99
CA LEU A 81 17.07 -21.56 -8.39
C LEU A 81 16.41 -20.18 -8.58
N THR A 82 15.11 -20.04 -8.31
CA THR A 82 14.37 -18.77 -8.38
C THR A 82 14.32 -18.05 -7.03
N LEU A 83 13.76 -16.83 -6.98
CA LEU A 83 13.65 -16.08 -5.72
C LEU A 83 12.72 -16.80 -4.73
N PRO A 84 13.11 -16.97 -3.44
CA PRO A 84 12.28 -17.63 -2.43
C PRO A 84 11.13 -16.72 -2.00
N MET A 85 10.08 -16.63 -2.82
CA MET A 85 8.96 -15.72 -2.61
C MET A 85 8.25 -15.94 -1.28
N LYS A 86 8.09 -17.19 -0.82
CA LYS A 86 7.45 -17.48 0.47
C LYS A 86 8.19 -16.79 1.62
N ASP A 87 9.52 -16.93 1.64
CA ASP A 87 10.34 -16.37 2.71
C ASP A 87 10.41 -14.85 2.62
N LEU A 88 10.43 -14.29 1.40
CA LEU A 88 10.40 -12.84 1.17
C LEU A 88 9.08 -12.20 1.58
N TRP A 89 7.94 -12.81 1.26
CA TRP A 89 6.62 -12.38 1.72
C TRP A 89 6.52 -12.41 3.25
N LEU A 90 6.97 -13.50 3.86
CA LEU A 90 6.97 -13.63 5.32
C LEU A 90 7.89 -12.58 5.97
N ALA A 91 9.09 -12.35 5.42
CA ALA A 91 10.03 -11.37 5.93
C ALA A 91 9.46 -9.94 5.86
N ILE A 92 8.85 -9.55 4.73
CA ILE A 92 8.28 -8.22 4.56
C ILE A 92 7.05 -8.03 5.44
N TYR A 93 6.16 -9.01 5.56
CA TYR A 93 5.01 -8.88 6.45
C TYR A 93 5.39 -8.83 7.94
N ILE A 94 6.42 -9.58 8.36
CA ILE A 94 6.96 -9.46 9.72
C ILE A 94 7.58 -8.08 9.92
N LEU A 95 8.32 -7.56 8.94
CA LEU A 95 8.90 -6.23 8.99
C LEU A 95 7.81 -5.15 9.10
N ASP A 96 6.74 -5.26 8.30
CA ASP A 96 5.58 -4.37 8.37
C ASP A 96 4.92 -4.40 9.75
N ALA A 97 4.69 -5.59 10.32
CA ALA A 97 4.15 -5.73 11.67
C ALA A 97 5.07 -5.08 12.72
N LEU A 98 6.38 -5.28 12.63
CA LEU A 98 7.35 -4.65 13.53
C LEU A 98 7.36 -3.12 13.40
N LEU A 99 7.30 -2.61 12.18
CA LEU A 99 7.25 -1.17 11.92
C LEU A 99 5.98 -0.54 12.51
N VAL A 100 4.82 -1.13 12.26
CA VAL A 100 3.52 -0.61 12.69
C VAL A 100 3.34 -0.68 14.21
N PHE A 101 3.67 -1.80 14.85
CA PHE A 101 3.39 -1.98 16.28
C PHE A 101 4.48 -1.46 17.21
N PHE A 102 5.73 -1.32 16.73
CA PHE A 102 6.86 -0.97 17.61
C PHE A 102 7.63 0.26 17.13
N VAL A 103 8.14 0.25 15.90
CA VAL A 103 9.10 1.29 15.45
C VAL A 103 8.42 2.64 15.24
N ILE A 104 7.25 2.67 14.58
CA ILE A 104 6.50 3.90 14.32
C ILE A 104 5.98 4.50 15.64
N PRO A 105 5.32 3.75 16.54
CA PRO A 105 4.94 4.27 17.86
C PRO A 105 6.13 4.78 18.66
N PHE A 106 7.27 4.06 18.63
CA PHE A 106 8.49 4.53 19.28
C PHE A 106 8.97 5.87 18.69
N ALA A 107 9.03 6.00 17.36
CA ALA A 107 9.43 7.23 16.70
C ALA A 107 8.48 8.39 17.00
N MET A 108 7.17 8.13 17.06
CA MET A 108 6.15 9.10 17.43
C MET A 108 6.33 9.59 18.87
N PHE A 109 6.38 8.69 19.85
CA PHE A 109 6.60 9.06 21.26
C PHE A 109 7.97 9.67 21.52
N TYR A 110 8.98 9.28 20.74
CA TYR A 110 10.29 9.90 20.78
C TYR A 110 10.21 11.33 20.27
N TYR A 111 9.59 11.59 19.12
CA TYR A 111 9.46 12.93 18.54
C TYR A 111 8.57 13.87 19.36
N GLU A 112 7.43 13.37 19.87
CA GLU A 112 6.54 14.12 20.78
C GLU A 112 7.12 14.30 22.19
N GLY A 113 8.20 13.58 22.50
CA GLY A 113 8.91 13.72 23.75
C GLY A 113 9.47 15.13 23.90
N ASP A 114 8.98 15.83 24.93
CA ASP A 114 9.40 17.17 25.38
C ASP A 114 10.90 17.44 25.11
N GLN A 115 11.21 18.33 24.16
CA GLN A 115 12.58 18.62 23.71
C GLN A 115 13.46 19.22 24.83
N ASP A 116 12.84 19.68 25.91
CA ASP A 116 13.52 20.22 27.09
C ASP A 116 14.16 19.13 27.98
N LYS A 117 13.94 17.83 27.68
CA LYS A 117 14.51 16.71 28.42
C LYS A 117 15.79 16.20 27.77
N SER A 118 16.72 15.70 28.58
CA SER A 118 17.91 15.02 28.05
C SER A 118 17.52 13.81 27.21
N VAL A 119 18.27 13.57 26.12
CA VAL A 119 18.04 12.48 25.16
C VAL A 119 17.79 11.12 25.84
N GLY A 120 18.53 10.81 26.91
CA GLY A 120 18.35 9.57 27.67
C GLY A 120 17.00 9.46 28.39
N LYS A 121 16.46 10.56 28.93
CA LYS A 121 15.13 10.58 29.55
C LYS A 121 14.02 10.43 28.51
N GLN A 122 14.21 11.03 27.34
CA GLN A 122 13.29 10.92 26.20
C GLN A 122 13.21 9.49 25.66
N ILE A 123 14.36 8.85 25.43
CA ILE A 123 14.43 7.43 25.02
C ILE A 123 13.77 6.54 26.07
N LYS A 124 14.08 6.73 27.36
CA LYS A 124 13.47 5.92 28.43
C LYS A 124 11.96 6.07 28.48
N SER A 125 11.45 7.30 28.32
CA SER A 125 10.01 7.57 28.28
C SER A 125 9.35 6.88 27.09
N ALA A 126 9.89 7.06 25.88
CA ALA A 126 9.37 6.43 24.66
C ALA A 126 9.40 4.89 24.75
N LEU A 127 10.49 4.33 25.27
CA LEU A 127 10.63 2.88 25.47
C LEU A 127 9.57 2.35 26.45
N MET A 128 9.27 3.06 27.53
CA MET A 128 8.25 2.64 28.51
C MET A 128 6.86 2.54 27.88
N TRP A 129 6.50 3.51 27.02
CA TRP A 129 5.23 3.49 26.28
C TRP A 129 5.17 2.36 25.26
N VAL A 130 6.27 2.10 24.56
CA VAL A 130 6.36 1.00 23.59
C VAL A 130 6.29 -0.36 24.29
N VAL A 131 6.97 -0.53 25.43
CA VAL A 131 6.87 -1.75 26.24
C VAL A 131 5.45 -1.97 26.75
N THR A 132 4.79 -0.91 27.22
CA THR A 132 3.40 -0.99 27.67
C THR A 132 2.48 -1.42 26.51
N THR A 133 2.66 -0.82 25.34
CA THR A 133 1.91 -1.16 24.13
C THR A 133 2.20 -2.60 23.67
N ALA A 134 3.46 -3.02 23.72
CA ALA A 134 3.88 -4.38 23.40
C ALA A 134 3.25 -5.43 24.31
N ILE A 135 3.15 -5.16 25.62
CA ILE A 135 2.50 -6.05 26.58
C ILE A 135 1.00 -6.16 26.26
N VAL A 136 0.33 -5.04 26.02
CA VAL A 136 -1.11 -5.04 25.68
C VAL A 136 -1.34 -5.79 24.36
N CYS A 137 -0.62 -5.46 23.30
CA CYS A 137 -0.73 -6.12 21.99
C CYS A 137 -0.38 -7.62 22.09
N GLY A 138 0.70 -7.96 22.80
CA GLY A 138 1.13 -9.34 22.99
C GLY A 138 0.13 -10.19 23.76
N LEU A 139 -0.48 -9.64 24.82
CA LEU A 139 -1.55 -10.31 25.57
C LEU A 139 -2.79 -10.53 24.70
N VAL A 140 -3.22 -9.50 23.96
CA VAL A 140 -4.38 -9.60 23.05
C VAL A 140 -4.12 -10.64 21.96
N LEU A 141 -2.99 -10.56 21.27
CA LEU A 141 -2.64 -11.52 20.21
C LEU A 141 -2.45 -12.93 20.76
N GLY A 142 -1.85 -13.09 21.95
CA GLY A 142 -1.65 -14.38 22.60
C GLY A 142 -2.97 -15.06 23.00
N ILE A 143 -3.91 -14.30 23.58
CA ILE A 143 -5.25 -14.80 23.91
C ILE A 143 -5.99 -15.20 22.63
N LEU A 144 -5.98 -14.34 21.61
CA LEU A 144 -6.64 -14.61 20.33
C LEU A 144 -6.04 -15.84 19.63
N TYR A 145 -4.71 -16.00 19.62
CA TYR A 145 -4.05 -17.19 19.08
C TYR A 145 -4.39 -18.46 19.86
N GLY A 146 -4.54 -18.35 21.19
CA GLY A 146 -4.99 -19.46 22.03
C GLY A 146 -6.41 -19.95 21.68
N LEU A 147 -7.32 -19.01 21.38
CA LEU A 147 -8.74 -19.29 21.11
C LEU A 147 -9.01 -19.64 19.64
N VAL A 148 -8.42 -18.92 18.68
CA VAL A 148 -8.76 -18.95 17.24
C VAL A 148 -7.55 -19.25 16.35
N GLY A 149 -6.42 -19.70 16.91
CA GLY A 149 -5.21 -20.05 16.14
C GLY A 149 -5.27 -21.39 15.39
N LYS A 150 -6.45 -21.98 15.23
CA LYS A 150 -6.67 -23.23 14.51
C LYS A 150 -7.37 -22.95 13.18
N VAL A 151 -6.91 -23.59 12.13
CA VAL A 151 -7.48 -23.52 10.79
C VAL A 151 -8.06 -24.89 10.45
N ASP A 152 -9.31 -24.90 10.02
CA ASP A 152 -10.03 -26.11 9.63
C ASP A 152 -10.08 -26.20 8.11
N PHE A 153 -9.46 -27.25 7.57
CA PHE A 153 -9.49 -27.55 6.14
C PHE A 153 -10.57 -28.61 5.86
N THR A 154 -11.44 -28.34 4.89
CA THR A 154 -12.38 -29.35 4.38
C THR A 154 -11.61 -30.31 3.47
N VAL A 155 -11.39 -31.54 3.94
CA VAL A 155 -10.68 -32.58 3.20
C VAL A 155 -11.57 -33.79 2.97
N ARG A 156 -11.42 -34.45 1.82
CA ARG A 156 -12.08 -35.73 1.55
C ARG A 156 -11.15 -36.86 1.96
N HIS A 157 -11.54 -37.61 2.98
CA HIS A 157 -10.76 -38.76 3.42
C HIS A 157 -10.98 -39.92 2.46
N LEU A 158 -9.93 -40.31 1.74
CA LEU A 158 -9.95 -41.44 0.81
C LEU A 158 -9.35 -42.65 1.52
N SER A 159 -10.18 -43.67 1.78
CA SER A 159 -9.70 -44.99 2.19
C SER A 159 -9.72 -45.93 1.00
N SER A 160 -8.55 -46.40 0.55
CA SER A 160 -8.47 -47.52 -0.39
C SER A 160 -8.14 -48.81 0.37
N GLY A 161 -8.84 -49.90 0.06
CA GLY A 161 -8.39 -51.23 0.49
C GLY A 161 -7.09 -51.62 -0.20
N THR A 162 -6.33 -52.53 0.42
CA THR A 162 -5.20 -53.19 -0.24
C THR A 162 -5.70 -54.44 -0.96
N THR A 163 -5.17 -54.71 -2.15
CA THR A 163 -5.38 -55.96 -2.87
C THR A 163 -4.04 -56.66 -3.03
N ASN A 164 -4.03 -57.99 -2.95
CA ASN A 164 -2.82 -58.76 -3.19
C ASN A 164 -2.28 -58.49 -4.60
N PHE A 165 -0.96 -58.33 -4.69
CA PHE A 165 -0.30 -58.06 -5.94
C PHE A 165 -0.46 -59.27 -6.89
N PRO A 166 -1.09 -59.13 -8.08
CA PRO A 166 -1.33 -60.27 -8.96
C PRO A 166 -0.03 -60.76 -9.60
N SER A 167 0.11 -62.08 -9.77
CA SER A 167 1.29 -62.73 -10.37
C SER A 167 1.29 -62.74 -11.90
N THR A 168 0.20 -62.32 -12.54
CA THR A 168 0.04 -62.26 -14.00
C THR A 168 -0.07 -60.81 -14.44
N TRP A 169 0.88 -60.35 -15.25
CA TRP A 169 1.02 -58.95 -15.65
C TRP A 169 0.57 -58.78 -17.11
N ASP A 170 -0.63 -58.25 -17.32
CA ASP A 170 -1.05 -57.70 -18.62
C ASP A 170 -1.47 -56.24 -18.40
N PHE A 171 -0.51 -55.40 -18.03
CA PHE A 171 -0.73 -53.95 -17.92
C PHE A 171 -0.41 -53.30 -19.26
N SER A 172 -1.44 -52.83 -19.97
CA SER A 172 -1.27 -51.87 -21.04
C SER A 172 -1.34 -50.45 -20.47
N SER A 173 -0.70 -49.48 -21.15
CA SER A 173 -0.80 -48.05 -20.77
C SER A 173 -2.25 -47.52 -20.78
N SER A 174 -3.18 -48.28 -21.37
CA SER A 174 -4.58 -47.94 -21.53
C SER A 174 -5.50 -48.56 -20.48
N GLN A 175 -4.99 -49.34 -19.50
CA GLN A 175 -5.82 -49.98 -18.48
C GLN A 175 -5.37 -49.60 -17.06
N PRO A 176 -6.32 -49.34 -16.14
CA PRO A 176 -5.99 -49.09 -14.73
C PRO A 176 -5.35 -50.32 -14.09
N CYS A 177 -4.37 -50.10 -13.22
CA CYS A 177 -3.64 -51.19 -12.55
C CYS A 177 -4.51 -52.01 -11.59
N ILE A 178 -5.61 -51.43 -11.07
CA ILE A 178 -6.53 -52.06 -10.11
C ILE A 178 -7.96 -51.53 -10.36
N GLY A 179 -8.91 -52.45 -10.64
CA GLY A 179 -10.34 -52.17 -10.81
C GLY A 179 -10.77 -51.73 -12.22
N SER A 180 -12.02 -51.96 -12.59
CA SER A 180 -12.61 -51.62 -13.91
C SER A 180 -13.21 -50.20 -13.98
N GLY A 181 -12.73 -49.29 -13.12
CA GLY A 181 -13.27 -47.93 -12.97
C GLY A 181 -12.75 -46.94 -14.02
N ALA A 182 -13.49 -45.83 -14.20
CA ALA A 182 -13.10 -44.71 -15.06
C ALA A 182 -11.72 -44.15 -14.69
N HIS A 183 -10.99 -43.61 -15.67
CA HIS A 183 -9.72 -42.88 -15.51
C HIS A 183 -9.90 -41.54 -14.77
N GLN A 184 -10.45 -41.57 -13.57
CA GLN A 184 -10.72 -40.39 -12.76
C GLN A 184 -10.18 -40.62 -11.36
N CYS A 185 -9.62 -39.56 -10.76
CA CYS A 185 -9.13 -39.65 -9.39
C CYS A 185 -10.29 -40.05 -8.46
N SER A 186 -10.04 -41.00 -7.57
CA SER A 186 -11.00 -41.49 -6.56
C SER A 186 -11.59 -40.38 -5.68
N ALA A 187 -10.93 -39.23 -5.59
CA ALA A 187 -11.43 -38.00 -4.98
C ALA A 187 -12.75 -37.48 -5.59
N TYR A 188 -12.91 -37.62 -6.91
CA TYR A 188 -14.07 -37.11 -7.64
C TYR A 188 -15.28 -38.03 -7.54
N SER A 189 -15.06 -39.34 -7.34
CA SER A 189 -16.13 -40.32 -7.14
C SER A 189 -16.48 -40.57 -5.66
N ALA A 190 -15.74 -39.95 -4.73
CA ALA A 190 -16.03 -40.05 -3.31
C ALA A 190 -17.35 -39.36 -2.95
N SER A 191 -18.17 -40.04 -2.13
CA SER A 191 -19.44 -39.54 -1.61
C SER A 191 -19.24 -38.27 -0.76
N ALA A 192 -20.25 -37.39 -0.72
CA ALA A 192 -20.23 -36.19 0.13
C ALA A 192 -20.05 -36.51 1.63
N SER A 193 -20.44 -37.72 2.07
CA SER A 193 -20.19 -38.23 3.44
C SER A 193 -18.71 -38.51 3.76
N SER A 194 -17.82 -38.46 2.78
CA SER A 194 -16.37 -38.59 2.97
C SER A 194 -15.70 -37.25 3.28
N GLU A 195 -16.45 -36.15 3.32
CA GLU A 195 -15.96 -34.84 3.74
C GLU A 195 -15.74 -34.82 5.26
N THR A 196 -14.52 -34.49 5.65
CA THR A 196 -14.06 -34.42 7.03
C THR A 196 -13.27 -33.14 7.22
N THR A 197 -13.26 -32.60 8.43
CA THR A 197 -12.48 -31.41 8.77
C THR A 197 -11.12 -31.82 9.32
N TRP A 198 -10.06 -31.41 8.65
CA TRP A 198 -8.70 -31.56 9.15
C TRP A 198 -8.25 -30.26 9.79
N THR A 199 -8.04 -30.29 11.10
CA THR A 199 -7.67 -29.11 11.89
C THR A 199 -6.16 -29.01 12.03
N MET A 200 -5.55 -27.91 11.61
CA MET A 200 -4.13 -27.64 11.79
C MET A 200 -3.92 -26.34 12.57
N ARG A 201 -2.91 -26.31 13.45
CA ARG A 201 -2.53 -25.07 14.15
C ARG A 201 -1.58 -24.27 13.26
N ALA A 202 -1.94 -23.02 12.97
CA ALA A 202 -1.08 -22.11 12.23
C ALA A 202 0.14 -21.72 13.07
N THR A 203 1.26 -21.36 12.44
CA THR A 203 2.38 -20.80 13.20
C THR A 203 2.03 -19.40 13.71
N PHE A 204 2.61 -18.99 14.84
CA PHE A 204 2.32 -17.68 15.43
C PHE A 204 2.60 -16.51 14.46
N PRO A 205 3.72 -16.46 13.70
CA PRO A 205 3.96 -15.39 12.74
C PRO A 205 2.90 -15.33 11.62
N GLU A 206 2.54 -16.48 11.04
CA GLU A 206 1.50 -16.55 10.00
C GLU A 206 0.14 -16.08 10.54
N TYR A 207 -0.19 -16.41 11.79
CA TYR A 207 -1.40 -15.95 12.45
C TYR A 207 -1.43 -14.42 12.62
N VAL A 208 -0.32 -13.82 13.05
CA VAL A 208 -0.22 -12.35 13.21
C VAL A 208 -0.37 -11.66 11.85
N VAL A 209 0.27 -12.19 10.81
CA VAL A 209 0.13 -11.67 9.44
C VAL A 209 -1.31 -11.77 8.96
N ALA A 210 -1.97 -12.92 9.13
CA ALA A 210 -3.37 -13.09 8.73
C ALA A 210 -4.32 -12.13 9.47
N LEU A 211 -4.10 -11.88 10.76
CA LEU A 211 -4.91 -10.92 11.51
C LEU A 211 -4.65 -9.49 11.03
N ALA A 212 -3.39 -9.13 10.79
CA ALA A 212 -3.00 -7.81 10.29
C ALA A 212 -3.57 -7.54 8.90
N THR A 213 -3.62 -8.54 8.00
CA THR A 213 -4.22 -8.40 6.68
C THR A 213 -5.73 -8.25 6.75
N ILE A 214 -6.43 -8.91 7.68
CA ILE A 214 -7.87 -8.69 7.91
C ILE A 214 -8.11 -7.24 8.33
N VAL A 215 -7.40 -6.74 9.34
CA VAL A 215 -7.55 -5.33 9.79
C VAL A 215 -7.17 -4.36 8.66
N GLY A 216 -6.08 -4.66 7.95
CA GLY A 216 -5.61 -3.89 6.80
C GLY A 216 -6.64 -3.85 5.67
N SER A 217 -7.35 -4.94 5.40
CA SER A 217 -8.40 -4.98 4.38
C SER A 217 -9.56 -4.05 4.71
N VAL A 218 -9.97 -3.97 5.97
CA VAL A 218 -11.01 -3.02 6.42
C VAL A 218 -10.55 -1.58 6.21
N LEU A 219 -9.33 -1.24 6.63
CA LEU A 219 -8.77 0.10 6.40
C LEU A 219 -8.63 0.41 4.90
N PHE A 220 -8.20 -0.57 4.11
CA PHE A 220 -8.06 -0.44 2.65
C PHE A 220 -9.41 -0.18 1.97
N THR A 221 -10.50 -0.83 2.39
CA THR A 221 -11.83 -0.54 1.82
C THR A 221 -12.27 0.90 2.07
N ILE A 222 -11.99 1.45 3.26
CA ILE A 222 -12.34 2.83 3.62
C ILE A 222 -11.47 3.82 2.84
N PHE A 223 -10.14 3.72 2.96
CA PHE A 223 -9.22 4.70 2.37
C PHE A 223 -9.03 4.50 0.87
N GLY A 224 -8.94 3.26 0.40
CA GLY A 224 -8.85 2.92 -1.01
C GLY A 224 -10.11 3.32 -1.78
N GLY A 225 -11.30 3.05 -1.23
CA GLY A 225 -12.57 3.45 -1.84
C GLY A 225 -12.69 4.97 -1.99
N VAL A 226 -12.38 5.72 -0.92
CA VAL A 226 -12.38 7.20 -0.97
C VAL A 226 -11.32 7.70 -1.95
N GLY A 227 -10.12 7.12 -1.96
CA GLY A 227 -9.03 7.53 -2.86
C GLY A 227 -9.37 7.38 -4.34
N ILE A 228 -9.98 6.25 -4.73
CA ILE A 228 -10.37 5.94 -6.12
C ILE A 228 -11.40 6.95 -6.66
N ALA A 229 -12.23 7.55 -5.81
CA ALA A 229 -13.19 8.58 -6.20
C ALA A 229 -12.64 10.01 -6.06
N CYS A 230 -11.95 10.32 -4.97
CA CYS A 230 -11.53 11.68 -4.64
C CYS A 230 -10.36 12.18 -5.50
N LEU A 231 -9.41 11.32 -5.88
CA LEU A 231 -8.26 11.71 -6.69
C LEU A 231 -8.66 12.24 -8.08
N PRO A 232 -9.45 11.51 -8.91
CA PRO A 232 -9.83 12.02 -10.22
C PRO A 232 -10.69 13.29 -10.13
N LEU A 233 -11.63 13.34 -9.18
CA LEU A 233 -12.45 14.53 -8.95
C LEU A 233 -11.62 15.74 -8.50
N GLY A 234 -10.65 15.54 -7.61
CA GLY A 234 -9.74 16.58 -7.13
C GLY A 234 -8.88 17.16 -8.25
N LEU A 235 -8.36 16.31 -9.14
CA LEU A 235 -7.60 16.74 -10.32
C LEU A 235 -8.45 17.56 -11.30
N ILE A 236 -9.69 17.13 -11.55
CA ILE A 236 -10.63 17.87 -12.41
C ILE A 236 -10.99 19.22 -11.77
N PHE A 237 -11.29 19.25 -10.47
CA PHE A 237 -11.60 20.49 -9.76
C PHE A 237 -10.40 21.44 -9.72
N SER A 238 -9.17 20.92 -9.61
CA SER A 238 -7.96 21.74 -9.71
C SER A 238 -7.85 22.44 -11.06
N PHE A 239 -8.25 21.78 -12.16
CA PHE A 239 -8.32 22.44 -13.46
C PHE A 239 -9.47 23.46 -13.56
N ILE A 240 -10.66 23.14 -13.04
CA ILE A 240 -11.83 24.03 -13.10
C ILE A 240 -11.59 25.32 -12.30
N ARG A 241 -11.02 25.20 -11.10
CA ARG A 241 -10.74 26.30 -10.18
C ARG A 241 -9.42 27.04 -10.48
N ARG A 242 -8.75 26.71 -11.58
CA ARG A 242 -7.46 27.32 -11.94
C ARG A 242 -7.59 28.83 -12.13
N PRO A 243 -6.54 29.60 -11.80
CA PRO A 243 -6.46 31.00 -12.18
C PRO A 243 -6.45 31.15 -13.72
N LYS A 244 -7.29 32.05 -14.25
CA LYS A 244 -7.46 32.24 -15.71
C LYS A 244 -6.64 33.39 -16.30
N ALA A 245 -6.10 34.28 -15.48
CA ALA A 245 -5.38 35.46 -15.93
C ALA A 245 -4.20 35.77 -15.01
N VAL A 246 -3.09 36.24 -15.59
CA VAL A 246 -1.94 36.77 -14.86
C VAL A 246 -2.34 38.13 -14.27
N ILE A 247 -2.13 38.29 -12.97
CA ILE A 247 -2.44 39.53 -12.25
C ILE A 247 -1.38 40.61 -12.58
N THR A 248 -1.79 41.86 -12.69
CA THR A 248 -0.85 42.99 -12.86
C THR A 248 -0.05 43.25 -11.58
N ARG A 249 1.17 43.78 -11.68
CA ARG A 249 2.02 44.08 -10.51
C ARG A 249 1.31 44.93 -9.45
N SER A 250 0.47 45.89 -9.87
CA SER A 250 -0.28 46.76 -8.95
C SER A 250 -1.37 46.01 -8.18
N GLN A 251 -2.10 45.10 -8.84
CA GLN A 251 -3.09 44.25 -8.19
C GLN A 251 -2.43 43.24 -7.24
N TYR A 252 -1.30 42.64 -7.64
CA TYR A 252 -0.52 41.76 -6.76
C TYR A 252 -0.08 42.49 -5.49
N ILE A 253 0.48 43.70 -5.62
CA ILE A 253 0.89 44.49 -4.45
C ILE A 253 -0.32 44.77 -3.54
N LYS A 254 -1.47 45.10 -4.12
CA LYS A 254 -2.69 45.39 -3.35
C LYS A 254 -3.16 44.16 -2.55
N GLU A 255 -3.30 43.01 -3.20
CA GLU A 255 -3.74 41.76 -2.56
C GLU A 255 -2.70 41.23 -1.57
N ALA A 256 -1.41 41.26 -1.90
CA ALA A 256 -0.34 40.90 -0.98
C ALA A 256 -0.33 41.78 0.27
N THR A 257 -0.66 43.07 0.14
CA THR A 257 -0.79 43.99 1.28
C THR A 257 -2.01 43.64 2.14
N GLU A 258 -3.12 43.22 1.54
CA GLU A 258 -4.32 42.79 2.26
C GLU A 258 -4.11 41.48 3.01
N LEU A 259 -3.49 40.48 2.36
CA LEU A 259 -3.07 39.24 3.01
C LEU A 259 -2.06 39.50 4.13
N GLY A 260 -1.11 40.42 3.91
CA GLY A 260 -0.17 40.85 4.95
C GLY A 260 -0.84 41.51 6.16
N LYS A 261 -1.98 42.19 5.99
CA LYS A 261 -2.78 42.69 7.11
C LYS A 261 -3.46 41.55 7.87
N LYS A 262 -4.11 40.61 7.16
CA LYS A 262 -4.71 39.42 7.76
C LYS A 262 -3.67 38.60 8.55
N ALA A 263 -2.49 38.39 7.98
CA ALA A 263 -1.37 37.71 8.63
C ALA A 263 -0.96 38.38 9.96
N ARG A 264 -0.92 39.73 9.99
CA ARG A 264 -0.60 40.49 11.21
C ARG A 264 -1.70 40.36 12.27
N GLU A 265 -2.97 40.34 11.86
CA GLU A 265 -4.10 40.14 12.77
C GLU A 265 -4.08 38.74 13.37
N LEU A 266 -3.85 37.71 12.54
CA LEU A 266 -3.69 36.32 12.98
C LEU A 266 -2.49 36.15 13.92
N LYS A 267 -1.36 36.78 13.61
CA LYS A 267 -0.19 36.77 14.49
C LYS A 267 -0.52 37.35 15.87
N LYS A 268 -1.23 38.48 15.93
CA LYS A 268 -1.66 39.07 17.21
C LYS A 268 -2.62 38.15 17.98
N ALA A 269 -3.54 37.49 17.28
CA ALA A 269 -4.45 36.53 17.90
C ALA A 269 -3.69 35.30 18.45
N ALA A 270 -2.70 34.80 17.71
CA ALA A 270 -1.82 33.74 18.17
C ALA A 270 -0.98 34.15 19.38
N ASP A 271 -0.37 35.35 19.35
CA ASP A 271 0.41 35.89 20.48
C ASP A 271 -0.45 36.06 21.74
N ALA A 272 -1.71 36.51 21.59
CA ALA A 272 -2.66 36.62 22.70
C ALA A 272 -2.99 35.25 23.31
N LEU A 273 -3.23 34.23 22.46
CA LEU A 273 -3.45 32.86 22.91
C LEU A 273 -2.22 32.24 23.58
N HIS A 274 -1.01 32.61 23.15
CA HIS A 274 0.22 32.17 23.79
C HIS A 274 0.43 32.83 25.16
N GLN A 275 -0.01 34.08 25.35
CA GLN A 275 -0.04 34.72 26.67
C GLN A 275 -1.07 34.06 27.61
N GLU A 276 -2.26 33.73 27.09
CA GLU A 276 -3.26 32.95 27.84
C GLU A 276 -2.72 31.58 28.26
N GLU A 277 -1.91 30.95 27.41
CA GLU A 277 -1.22 29.69 27.71
C GLU A 277 -0.27 29.83 28.91
N ARG A 278 0.56 30.87 28.90
CA ARG A 278 1.51 31.18 30.00
C ARG A 278 0.80 31.53 31.30
N SER A 279 -0.39 32.11 31.23
CA SER A 279 -1.25 32.39 32.40
C SER A 279 -1.90 31.14 33.00
N GLY A 280 -1.72 29.96 32.39
CA GLY A 280 -2.21 28.68 32.90
C GLY A 280 -3.64 28.31 32.47
N SER A 281 -4.29 29.10 31.60
CA SER A 281 -5.68 28.89 31.19
C SER A 281 -5.81 27.91 30.01
N LYS A 282 -5.37 26.65 30.19
CA LYS A 282 -5.45 25.58 29.15
C LYS A 282 -6.83 24.91 29.06
N GLY A 283 -7.90 25.71 29.10
CA GLY A 283 -9.29 25.24 29.07
C GLY A 283 -9.81 24.82 27.69
N ARG A 284 -11.07 24.37 27.62
CA ARG A 284 -11.75 23.97 26.37
C ARG A 284 -11.93 25.13 25.38
N LYS A 285 -12.13 26.35 25.89
CA LYS A 285 -12.27 27.58 25.08
C LYS A 285 -10.95 27.93 24.37
N TRP A 286 -9.83 27.86 25.08
CA TRP A 286 -8.49 28.06 24.52
C TRP A 286 -8.21 27.07 23.39
N ARG A 287 -8.44 25.77 23.61
CA ARG A 287 -8.26 24.74 22.56
C ARG A 287 -9.11 25.00 21.31
N LYS A 288 -10.33 25.52 21.48
CA LYS A 288 -11.20 25.88 20.35
C LYS A 288 -10.65 27.09 19.57
N ASN A 289 -10.16 28.11 20.29
CA ASN A 289 -9.58 29.30 19.69
C ASN A 289 -8.26 29.00 18.97
N VAL A 290 -7.39 28.15 19.55
CA VAL A 290 -6.16 27.69 18.90
C VAL A 290 -6.48 26.99 17.58
N LYS A 291 -7.42 26.04 17.57
CA LYS A 291 -7.85 25.37 16.33
C LYS A 291 -8.47 26.32 15.30
N ALA A 292 -9.14 27.38 15.75
CA ALA A 292 -9.70 28.37 14.84
C ALA A 292 -8.60 29.19 14.17
N VAL A 293 -7.62 29.67 14.95
CA VAL A 293 -6.45 30.40 14.42
C VAL A 293 -5.62 29.49 13.49
N GLU A 294 -5.37 28.25 13.88
CA GLU A 294 -4.65 27.27 13.04
C GLU A 294 -5.35 27.06 11.69
N LYS A 295 -6.69 26.92 11.69
CA LYS A 295 -7.48 26.83 10.45
C LYS A 295 -7.37 28.11 9.60
N GLU A 296 -7.42 29.29 10.21
CA GLU A 296 -7.29 30.56 9.48
C GLU A 296 -5.89 30.77 8.92
N VAL A 297 -4.84 30.29 9.61
CA VAL A 297 -3.47 30.28 9.10
C VAL A 297 -3.35 29.37 7.89
N LEU A 298 -3.90 28.16 7.94
CA LEU A 298 -3.91 27.25 6.78
C LEU A 298 -4.61 27.87 5.57
N LEU A 299 -5.75 28.52 5.77
CA LEU A 299 -6.46 29.24 4.69
C LEU A 299 -5.62 30.40 4.14
N LEU A 300 -4.92 31.13 5.01
CA LEU A 300 -4.04 32.21 4.60
C LEU A 300 -2.84 31.69 3.78
N GLU A 301 -2.25 30.57 4.17
CA GLU A 301 -1.17 29.91 3.41
C GLU A 301 -1.66 29.45 2.04
N GLU A 302 -2.86 28.87 1.95
CA GLU A 302 -3.50 28.53 0.67
C GLU A 302 -3.72 29.78 -0.20
N ASP A 303 -4.22 30.88 0.37
CA ASP A 303 -4.42 32.15 -0.33
C ASP A 303 -3.09 32.77 -0.82
N VAL A 304 -2.04 32.73 0.00
CA VAL A 304 -0.69 33.22 -0.37
C VAL A 304 -0.12 32.37 -1.49
N LYS A 305 -0.23 31.04 -1.39
CA LYS A 305 0.22 30.13 -2.44
C LYS A 305 -0.53 30.36 -3.76
N ALA A 306 -1.84 30.57 -3.70
CA ALA A 306 -2.64 30.91 -4.88
C ALA A 306 -2.20 32.26 -5.50
N LEU A 307 -1.84 33.24 -4.67
CA LEU A 307 -1.33 34.52 -5.14
C LEU A 307 0.06 34.40 -5.78
N GLU A 308 0.95 33.58 -5.22
CA GLU A 308 2.28 33.28 -5.78
C GLU A 308 2.19 32.54 -7.12
N GLU A 309 1.26 31.58 -7.25
CA GLU A 309 1.01 30.89 -8.52
C GLU A 309 0.47 31.83 -9.62
N MET A 310 -0.29 32.86 -9.24
CA MET A 310 -0.85 33.89 -10.12
C MET A 310 0.19 34.91 -10.63
N TYR A 311 1.32 35.05 -9.93
CA TYR A 311 2.39 36.00 -10.27
C TYR A 311 3.76 35.32 -10.15
N PRO A 312 4.19 34.54 -11.16
CA PRO A 312 5.48 33.89 -11.13
C PRO A 312 6.61 34.93 -11.07
N GLN A 313 7.30 35.01 -9.93
CA GLN A 313 8.44 35.90 -9.75
C GLN A 313 9.71 35.30 -10.40
N GLY A 314 10.28 35.98 -11.41
CA GLY A 314 11.56 35.58 -12.01
C GLY A 314 11.78 36.11 -13.43
N GLU A 315 13.01 35.98 -13.95
CA GLU A 315 13.41 36.41 -15.31
C GLU A 315 12.68 35.67 -16.45
N LYS A 316 12.00 34.55 -16.16
CA LYS A 316 11.30 33.71 -17.16
C LYS A 316 9.81 33.50 -16.84
N ALA A 317 9.12 34.56 -16.41
CA ALA A 317 7.71 34.53 -15.99
C ALA A 317 6.76 33.87 -17.02
N GLU A 318 6.97 34.11 -18.32
CA GLU A 318 6.13 33.52 -19.38
C GLU A 318 6.29 32.00 -19.48
N THR A 319 7.51 31.48 -19.37
CA THR A 319 7.76 30.03 -19.41
C THR A 319 7.28 29.33 -18.14
N ALA A 320 7.40 29.99 -16.98
CA ALA A 320 6.87 29.47 -15.72
C ALA A 320 5.34 29.38 -15.76
N TRP A 321 4.67 30.41 -16.28
CA TRP A 321 3.23 30.40 -16.49
C TRP A 321 2.79 29.34 -17.52
N ALA A 322 3.53 29.19 -18.62
CA ALA A 322 3.22 28.14 -19.59
C ALA A 322 3.33 26.74 -18.96
N MET A 323 4.33 26.51 -18.09
CA MET A 323 4.50 25.26 -17.35
C MET A 323 3.38 25.02 -16.31
N THR A 324 2.91 26.06 -15.62
CA THR A 324 1.78 25.92 -14.68
C THR A 324 0.49 25.59 -15.43
N VAL A 325 0.21 26.28 -16.54
CA VAL A 325 -0.95 26.00 -17.41
C VAL A 325 -0.89 24.58 -17.97
N LEU A 326 0.28 24.14 -18.44
CA LEU A 326 0.50 22.76 -18.90
C LEU A 326 0.28 21.76 -17.76
N GLY A 327 0.74 22.07 -16.54
CA GLY A 327 0.48 21.28 -15.34
C GLY A 327 -1.01 21.14 -15.04
N TYR A 328 -1.79 22.23 -15.15
CA TYR A 328 -3.25 22.19 -14.99
C TYR A 328 -3.93 21.33 -16.08
N LEU A 329 -3.48 21.43 -17.34
CA LEU A 329 -4.00 20.59 -18.41
C LEU A 329 -3.65 19.10 -18.19
N ALA A 330 -2.44 18.80 -17.75
CA ALA A 330 -2.02 17.45 -17.39
C ALA A 330 -2.88 16.89 -16.25
N LYS A 331 -3.18 17.70 -15.21
CA LYS A 331 -4.12 17.33 -14.14
C LYS A 331 -5.51 17.00 -14.71
N LEU A 332 -6.03 17.77 -15.68
CA LEU A 332 -7.32 17.45 -16.31
C LEU A 332 -7.27 16.10 -17.03
N VAL A 333 -6.25 15.86 -17.84
CA VAL A 333 -6.11 14.59 -18.59
C VAL A 333 -6.00 13.41 -17.62
N LEU A 334 -5.14 13.52 -16.59
CA LEU A 334 -5.01 12.50 -15.56
C LEU A 334 -6.29 12.32 -14.75
N GLY A 335 -7.03 13.39 -14.48
CA GLY A 335 -8.32 13.35 -13.79
C GLY A 335 -9.40 12.62 -14.60
N VAL A 336 -9.48 12.90 -15.91
CA VAL A 336 -10.42 12.21 -16.81
C VAL A 336 -10.06 10.74 -16.97
N LEU A 337 -8.78 10.43 -17.24
CA LEU A 337 -8.31 9.04 -17.30
C LEU A 337 -8.55 8.31 -15.98
N GLY A 338 -8.22 8.93 -14.86
CA GLY A 338 -8.47 8.39 -13.52
C GLY A 338 -9.96 8.15 -13.24
N LEU A 339 -10.85 9.03 -13.73
CA LEU A 339 -12.30 8.85 -13.60
C LEU A 339 -12.78 7.64 -14.42
N ILE A 340 -12.29 7.47 -15.65
CA ILE A 340 -12.61 6.31 -16.50
C ILE A 340 -12.16 5.02 -15.80
N VAL A 341 -10.92 4.98 -15.30
CA VAL A 341 -10.38 3.83 -14.57
C VAL A 341 -11.20 3.55 -13.31
N SER A 342 -11.55 4.58 -12.55
CA SER A 342 -12.36 4.49 -11.33
C SER A 342 -13.74 3.88 -11.61
N VAL A 343 -14.44 4.38 -12.64
CA VAL A 343 -15.75 3.84 -13.07
C VAL A 343 -15.62 2.40 -13.57
N ALA A 344 -14.59 2.09 -14.36
CA ALA A 344 -14.36 0.75 -14.86
C ALA A 344 -14.08 -0.24 -13.71
N TRP A 345 -13.36 0.19 -12.68
CA TRP A 345 -13.07 -0.63 -11.50
C TRP A 345 -14.34 -0.94 -10.69
N VAL A 346 -15.18 0.08 -10.47
CA VAL A 346 -16.49 -0.10 -9.81
C VAL A 346 -17.39 -1.03 -10.64
N ALA A 347 -17.44 -0.84 -11.96
CA ALA A 347 -18.21 -1.71 -12.85
C ALA A 347 -17.71 -3.16 -12.79
N HIS A 348 -16.39 -3.38 -12.75
CA HIS A 348 -15.82 -4.72 -12.62
C HIS A 348 -16.24 -5.41 -11.32
N ILE A 349 -16.18 -4.71 -10.19
CA ILE A 349 -16.64 -5.25 -8.89
C ILE A 349 -18.11 -5.69 -8.98
N VAL A 350 -18.98 -4.88 -9.58
CA VAL A 350 -20.41 -5.22 -9.70
C VAL A 350 -20.63 -6.42 -10.63
N ILE A 351 -20.01 -6.41 -11.81
CA ILE A 351 -20.24 -7.41 -12.88
C ILE A 351 -19.61 -8.78 -12.55
N TYR A 352 -18.43 -8.76 -11.94
CA TYR A 352 -17.61 -9.96 -11.72
C TYR A 352 -17.75 -10.53 -10.31
N LEU A 353 -17.81 -9.68 -9.28
CA LEU A 353 -17.79 -10.12 -7.88
C LEU A 353 -19.19 -10.24 -7.26
N LEU A 354 -20.14 -9.40 -7.68
CA LEU A 354 -21.46 -9.31 -7.03
C LEU A 354 -22.54 -10.18 -7.69
N VAL A 355 -22.38 -10.54 -8.98
CA VAL A 355 -23.32 -11.40 -9.70
C VAL A 355 -22.75 -12.82 -9.81
N ASN A 356 -23.51 -13.81 -9.30
CA ASN A 356 -23.17 -15.24 -9.42
C ASN A 356 -24.21 -15.95 -10.31
N PRO A 357 -23.83 -16.55 -11.45
CA PRO A 357 -22.49 -16.57 -12.07
C PRO A 357 -22.08 -15.20 -12.65
N PRO A 358 -20.77 -14.91 -12.79
CA PRO A 358 -20.30 -13.62 -13.30
C PRO A 358 -20.76 -13.38 -14.73
N LEU A 359 -21.27 -12.17 -15.00
CA LEU A 359 -21.83 -11.81 -16.32
C LEU A 359 -20.74 -11.72 -17.40
N SER A 360 -19.56 -11.23 -17.05
CA SER A 360 -18.39 -11.21 -17.94
C SER A 360 -17.09 -11.04 -17.15
N PRO A 361 -15.94 -11.53 -17.67
CA PRO A 361 -14.63 -11.30 -17.06
C PRO A 361 -14.12 -9.85 -17.20
N PHE A 362 -14.76 -9.02 -18.04
CA PHE A 362 -14.51 -7.57 -18.25
C PHE A 362 -13.03 -7.14 -18.16
N LEU A 363 -12.62 -6.48 -17.07
CA LEU A 363 -11.24 -5.99 -16.90
C LEU A 363 -10.19 -7.10 -16.92
N ASN A 364 -10.53 -8.32 -16.51
CA ASN A 364 -9.58 -9.43 -16.55
C ASN A 364 -9.16 -9.74 -17.99
N GLU A 365 -10.08 -9.67 -18.96
CA GLU A 365 -9.75 -9.87 -20.37
C GLU A 365 -8.87 -8.73 -20.91
N VAL A 366 -9.12 -7.49 -20.47
CA VAL A 366 -8.28 -6.34 -20.81
C VAL A 366 -6.88 -6.50 -20.24
N PHE A 367 -6.73 -6.92 -18.97
CA PHE A 367 -5.43 -7.13 -18.35
C PHE A 367 -4.64 -8.27 -18.99
N ILE A 368 -5.30 -9.37 -19.38
CA ILE A 368 -4.63 -10.45 -20.11
C ILE A 368 -4.09 -9.94 -21.46
N LYS A 369 -4.90 -9.20 -22.22
CA LYS A 369 -4.44 -8.62 -23.49
C LYS A 369 -3.35 -7.57 -23.30
N LEU A 370 -3.39 -6.83 -22.18
CA LEU A 370 -2.36 -5.87 -21.84
C LEU A 370 -1.05 -6.59 -21.48
N ASP A 371 -1.10 -7.68 -20.71
CA ASP A 371 0.07 -8.51 -20.42
C ASP A 371 0.73 -9.04 -21.70
N ASP A 372 -0.07 -9.46 -22.69
CA ASP A 372 0.42 -9.89 -24.00
C ASP A 372 1.15 -8.76 -24.78
N ILE A 373 0.68 -7.51 -24.67
CA ILE A 373 1.27 -6.34 -25.35
C ILE A 373 2.54 -5.85 -24.65
N TRP A 374 2.52 -5.80 -23.31
CA TRP A 374 3.67 -5.32 -22.52
C TRP A 374 4.76 -6.39 -22.36
N GLY A 375 4.43 -7.67 -22.58
CA GLY A 375 5.39 -8.76 -22.75
C GLY A 375 6.37 -8.59 -23.91
N LEU A 376 6.19 -7.59 -24.77
CA LEU A 376 7.13 -7.23 -25.84
C LEU A 376 8.39 -6.51 -25.33
N TRP A 377 8.34 -5.85 -24.17
CA TRP A 377 9.47 -5.07 -23.60
C TRP A 377 10.38 -5.89 -22.69
N VAL A 378 10.01 -7.15 -22.40
CA VAL A 378 10.81 -8.15 -21.67
C VAL A 378 10.94 -9.36 -22.59
N PRO A 379 12.14 -9.77 -23.04
CA PRO A 379 12.27 -10.84 -24.02
C PRO A 379 11.70 -12.16 -23.48
N ARG A 380 10.64 -12.69 -24.11
CA ARG A 380 10.10 -14.04 -23.89
C ARG A 380 10.23 -14.91 -25.15
N PRO A 381 10.51 -16.23 -25.00
CA PRO A 381 10.13 -17.24 -25.98
C PRO A 381 8.63 -17.60 -25.82
N LEU A 382 8.03 -18.09 -26.90
CA LEU A 382 6.59 -18.19 -27.13
C LEU A 382 5.79 -19.16 -26.24
N HIS A 383 4.52 -18.78 -26.08
CA HIS A 383 3.30 -19.57 -25.83
C HIS A 383 2.83 -19.92 -24.40
N SER A 384 1.66 -19.33 -24.10
CA SER A 384 0.47 -19.90 -23.41
C SER A 384 0.54 -20.21 -21.91
N SER A 385 -0.12 -19.36 -21.13
CA SER A 385 -1.31 -19.66 -20.30
C SER A 385 -1.31 -18.76 -19.07
N ALA A 386 -1.83 -17.54 -19.23
CA ALA A 386 -2.15 -16.60 -18.17
C ALA A 386 -3.54 -16.91 -17.62
N SER A 387 -3.61 -17.89 -16.71
CA SER A 387 -4.81 -18.12 -15.92
C SER A 387 -4.40 -18.43 -14.50
N THR A 388 -5.09 -17.79 -13.55
CA THR A 388 -5.18 -18.08 -12.09
C THR A 388 -4.62 -17.05 -11.09
N PHE A 389 -4.29 -15.79 -11.42
CA PHE A 389 -3.86 -14.86 -10.34
C PHE A 389 -4.32 -13.39 -10.42
N TYR A 390 -5.43 -13.10 -11.10
CA TYR A 390 -6.10 -11.80 -10.95
C TYR A 390 -7.32 -11.95 -10.05
N LEU A 391 -7.17 -11.45 -8.81
CA LEU A 391 -8.21 -11.21 -7.80
C LEU A 391 -9.02 -12.45 -7.37
N GLN A 392 -8.49 -13.17 -6.38
CA GLN A 392 -9.30 -13.83 -5.35
C GLN A 392 -9.28 -12.97 -4.09
#